data_AF-A0A392PTN5-F1
#
_entry.id   AF-A0A392PTN5-F1
#
_cell.length_a   1.000
_cell.length_b   1.000
_cell.length_c   1.000
_cell.angle_alpha   90.00
_cell.angle_beta   90.00
_cell.angle_gamma   90.00
#
_symmetry.space_group_name_H-M   'P 1'
#
loop_
_entity.id
_entity.type
_entity.pdbx_description
1 polymer ?
#
loop_
_entity_poly.entity_id
_entity_poly.type
_entity_poly.pdbx_seq_one_letter_code
_entity_poly.pdbx_strand_id
1 'polypeptide(L)'
;SPKNLLRSKACRSNLSEFDDVQGHPGFDKQGTRFKRLIKDRNDHSNIEEGIRRLVLCSGKVYYELDDHRSKVDASDVAICRVEQLCPFPYDLVQRELKRYP
;
A
#
# COMPACT_ATOMS: atom_id res chain seq x y z
N SER A 1 -15.92 -9.72 -2.04
CA SER A 1 -16.38 -8.33 -1.87
C SER A 1 -16.33 -7.93 -0.39
N PRO A 2 -16.02 -6.66 -0.07
CA PRO A 2 -15.86 -6.23 1.32
C PRO A 2 -17.19 -6.18 2.08
N LYS A 3 -17.12 -6.44 3.39
CA LYS A 3 -18.23 -6.25 4.35
C LYS A 3 -17.95 -5.04 5.25
N ASN A 4 -17.05 -5.21 6.22
CA ASN A 4 -16.69 -4.17 7.20
C ASN A 4 -16.10 -2.92 6.55
N LEU A 5 -15.34 -3.08 5.45
CA LEU A 5 -14.67 -1.95 4.80
C LEU A 5 -15.65 -0.93 4.19
N LEU A 6 -16.90 -1.33 3.89
CA LEU A 6 -17.92 -0.42 3.34
C LEU A 6 -18.24 0.77 4.24
N ARG A 7 -17.97 0.66 5.55
CA ARG A 7 -18.27 1.70 6.55
C ARG A 7 -17.03 2.13 7.34
N SER A 8 -15.86 1.58 7.04
CA SER A 8 -14.62 1.92 7.75
C SER A 8 -14.22 3.37 7.43
N LYS A 9 -13.85 4.13 8.46
CA LYS A 9 -13.33 5.50 8.28
C LYS A 9 -11.98 5.52 7.56
N ALA A 10 -11.16 4.48 7.76
CA ALA A 10 -9.84 4.36 7.15
C ALA A 10 -9.90 3.86 5.69
N CYS A 11 -11.00 3.24 5.25
CA CYS A 11 -11.17 2.72 3.90
C CYS A 11 -11.93 3.72 3.02
N ARG A 12 -11.29 4.85 2.71
CA ARG A 12 -11.82 5.92 1.86
C ARG A 12 -10.76 6.34 0.86
N SER A 13 -11.20 6.80 -0.30
CA SER A 13 -10.36 7.39 -1.35
C SER A 13 -10.91 8.76 -1.70
N ASN A 14 -10.02 9.70 -2.05
CA ASN A 14 -10.43 11.00 -2.57
C ASN A 14 -10.89 10.86 -4.02
N LEU A 15 -11.73 11.79 -4.50
CA LEU A 15 -12.20 11.78 -5.90
C LEU A 15 -11.05 11.92 -6.89
N SER A 16 -10.00 12.66 -6.50
CA SER A 16 -8.76 12.82 -7.25
C SER A 16 -8.01 11.51 -7.51
N GLU A 17 -8.29 10.45 -6.73
CA GLU A 17 -7.73 9.11 -6.98
C GLU A 17 -8.47 8.35 -8.11
N PHE A 18 -9.45 8.98 -8.75
CA PHE A 18 -10.28 8.41 -9.82
C PHE A 18 -10.27 9.25 -11.11
N ASP A 19 -9.44 10.29 -11.20
CA ASP A 19 -9.29 11.10 -12.41
C ASP A 19 -7.85 11.06 -12.96
N ASP A 20 -7.67 11.45 -14.22
CA ASP A 20 -6.36 11.47 -14.89
C ASP A 20 -5.73 12.88 -14.86
N VAL A 21 -6.01 13.68 -13.82
CA VAL A 21 -5.43 15.01 -13.69
C VAL A 21 -4.01 14.91 -13.12
N GLN A 22 -3.03 15.48 -13.82
CA GLN A 22 -1.64 15.48 -13.36
C GLN A 22 -1.51 16.17 -12.01
N GLY A 23 -0.81 15.52 -11.08
CA GLY A 23 -0.57 16.04 -9.72
C GLY A 23 -1.65 15.65 -8.71
N HIS A 24 -2.75 15.02 -9.14
CA HIS A 24 -3.73 14.47 -8.21
C HIS A 24 -3.19 13.22 -7.48
N PRO A 25 -3.54 13.03 -6.18
CA PRO A 25 -3.26 11.79 -5.47
C PRO A 25 -3.83 10.61 -6.24
N GLY A 26 -3.01 9.60 -6.55
CA GLY A 26 -3.46 8.47 -7.36
C GLY A 26 -2.91 8.47 -8.78
N PHE A 27 -2.65 9.65 -9.34
CA PHE A 27 -2.00 9.84 -10.63
C PHE A 27 -0.53 9.42 -10.53
N ASP A 28 -0.17 8.31 -11.17
CA ASP A 28 1.22 7.87 -11.29
C ASP A 28 1.73 8.05 -12.74
N LYS A 29 2.94 7.56 -13.04
CA LYS A 29 3.54 7.66 -14.39
C LYS A 29 2.69 7.08 -15.54
N GLN A 30 1.69 6.27 -15.24
CA GLN A 30 0.76 5.66 -16.20
C GLN A 30 -0.70 6.03 -15.87
N GLY A 31 -0.93 7.19 -15.24
CA GLY A 31 -2.26 7.73 -14.92
C GLY A 31 -2.95 7.00 -13.76
N THR A 32 -4.26 7.18 -13.66
CA THR A 32 -5.07 6.56 -12.63
C THR A 32 -5.59 5.20 -13.10
N ARG A 33 -5.12 4.13 -12.45
CA ARG A 33 -5.51 2.75 -12.78
C ARG A 33 -5.51 1.86 -11.55
N PHE A 34 -5.98 0.63 -11.74
CA PHE A 34 -5.86 -0.40 -10.72
C PHE A 34 -4.38 -0.65 -10.33
N LYS A 35 -4.09 -0.50 -9.04
CA LYS A 35 -2.77 -0.72 -8.47
C LYS A 35 -2.64 -2.18 -8.03
N ARG A 36 -1.92 -2.98 -8.82
CA ARG A 36 -1.65 -4.40 -8.52
C ARG A 36 -0.94 -4.62 -7.17
N LEU A 37 -0.10 -3.67 -6.78
CA LEU A 37 0.57 -3.59 -5.49
C LEU A 37 0.46 -2.15 -4.98
N ILE A 38 0.07 -1.98 -3.72
CA ILE A 38 0.06 -0.70 -3.02
C ILE A 38 1.16 -0.75 -1.96
N LYS A 39 2.06 0.23 -2.02
CA LYS A 39 3.20 0.37 -1.12
C LYS A 39 2.75 0.79 0.28
N ASP A 40 3.65 0.66 1.26
CA ASP A 40 3.43 1.23 2.58
C ASP A 40 3.25 2.76 2.49
N ARG A 41 2.51 3.32 3.45
CA ARG A 41 2.18 4.75 3.52
C ARG A 41 3.29 5.59 4.15
N ASN A 42 4.33 4.96 4.69
CA ASN A 42 5.52 5.66 5.18
C ASN A 42 6.35 6.23 4.01
N ASP A 43 7.05 7.31 4.32
CA ASP A 43 7.45 8.39 3.41
C ASP A 43 8.29 7.96 2.18
N HIS A 44 8.22 8.78 1.14
CA HIS A 44 8.54 8.50 -0.27
C HIS A 44 10.03 8.37 -0.64
N SER A 45 10.88 7.84 0.22
CA SER A 45 12.28 7.59 -0.17
C SER A 45 12.39 6.37 -1.10
N ASN A 46 13.34 6.41 -2.04
CA ASN A 46 13.60 5.26 -2.93
C ASN A 46 14.20 4.06 -2.17
N ILE A 47 14.86 4.33 -1.05
CA ILE A 47 15.45 3.36 -0.12
C ILE A 47 15.02 3.76 1.28
N GLU A 48 14.39 2.84 2.01
CA GLU A 48 13.95 3.04 3.38
C GLU A 48 14.89 2.28 4.32
N GLU A 49 15.83 3.01 4.93
CA GLU A 49 16.73 2.46 5.94
C GLU A 49 16.00 2.25 7.27
N GLY A 50 16.42 1.23 8.04
CA GLY A 50 15.85 0.94 9.36
C GLY A 50 14.62 0.04 9.36
N ILE A 51 14.08 -0.31 8.19
CA ILE A 51 13.03 -1.32 8.07
C ILE A 51 13.66 -2.72 8.15
N ARG A 52 13.27 -3.49 9.17
CA ARG A 52 13.74 -4.85 9.41
C ARG A 52 12.81 -5.91 8.84
N ARG A 53 11.53 -5.57 8.61
CA ARG A 53 10.51 -6.53 8.19
C ARG A 53 9.55 -5.91 7.18
N LEU A 54 9.40 -6.59 6.04
CA LEU A 54 8.32 -6.33 5.09
C LEU A 54 7.19 -7.34 5.27
N VAL A 55 5.98 -6.86 5.55
CA VAL A 55 4.75 -7.66 5.61
C VAL A 55 3.95 -7.46 4.34
N LEU A 56 3.74 -8.53 3.58
CA LEU A 56 2.83 -8.55 2.43
C LEU A 56 1.47 -9.05 2.89
N CYS A 57 0.41 -8.30 2.56
CA CYS A 57 -0.96 -8.66 2.90
C CYS A 57 -1.93 -8.36 1.75
N SER A 58 -3.18 -8.81 1.86
CA SER A 58 -4.23 -8.52 0.87
C SER A 58 -5.57 -8.30 1.55
N GLY A 59 -6.33 -7.34 1.04
CA GLY A 59 -7.66 -7.00 1.54
C GLY A 59 -7.67 -6.43 2.96
N LYS A 60 -8.73 -6.72 3.72
CA LYS A 60 -9.06 -6.00 4.96
C LYS A 60 -8.02 -6.10 6.08
N VAL A 61 -7.21 -7.16 6.10
CA VAL A 61 -6.25 -7.42 7.19
C VAL A 61 -5.21 -6.31 7.27
N TYR A 62 -4.95 -5.60 6.17
CA TYR A 62 -4.11 -4.40 6.17
C TYR A 62 -4.50 -3.40 7.26
N TYR A 63 -5.79 -3.10 7.41
CA TYR A 63 -6.23 -2.09 8.38
C TYR A 63 -6.04 -2.55 9.83
N GLU A 64 -6.18 -3.85 10.08
CA GLU A 64 -5.94 -4.44 11.40
C GLU A 64 -4.44 -4.42 11.74
N LEU A 65 -3.57 -4.70 10.75
CA LEU A 65 -2.12 -4.65 10.88
C LEU A 65 -1.58 -3.22 11.05
N ASP A 66 -2.11 -2.26 10.27
CA ASP A 66 -1.69 -0.86 10.32
C ASP A 66 -2.06 -0.22 11.67
N ASP A 67 -3.29 -0.47 12.15
CA ASP A 67 -3.74 -0.01 13.48
C ASP A 67 -2.90 -0.64 14.61
N HIS A 68 -2.59 -1.94 14.53
CA HIS A 68 -1.70 -2.58 15.50
C HIS A 68 -0.28 -2.01 15.44
N ARG A 69 0.26 -1.79 14.24
CA ARG A 69 1.60 -1.18 14.05
C ARG A 69 1.69 0.19 14.71
N SER A 70 0.69 1.05 14.49
CA SER A 70 0.61 2.37 15.13
C SER A 70 0.49 2.28 16.65
N LYS A 71 -0.22 1.28 17.20
CA LYS A 71 -0.37 1.11 18.66
C LYS A 71 0.90 0.68 19.38
N VAL A 72 1.79 -0.03 18.68
CA VAL A 72 3.05 -0.54 19.26
C VAL A 72 4.26 0.28 18.80
N ASP A 73 4.03 1.40 18.11
CA ASP A 73 5.06 2.29 17.56
C ASP A 73 6.15 1.55 16.76
N ALA A 74 5.76 0.52 16.00
CA ALA A 74 6.69 -0.28 15.21
C ALA A 74 7.04 0.42 13.89
N SER A 75 8.02 1.32 13.94
CA SER A 75 8.56 2.03 12.78
C SER A 75 9.47 1.18 11.89
N ASP A 76 9.95 0.03 12.38
CA ASP A 76 10.85 -0.89 11.67
C ASP A 76 10.12 -1.93 10.80
N VAL A 77 8.79 -1.80 10.65
CA VAL A 77 7.94 -2.71 9.89
C VAL A 77 7.21 -1.97 8.77
N ALA A 78 7.50 -2.38 7.54
CA ALA A 78 6.78 -1.93 6.36
C ALA A 78 5.60 -2.88 6.05
N ILE A 79 4.44 -2.31 5.71
CA ILE A 79 3.24 -3.09 5.34
C ILE A 79 2.83 -2.75 3.91
N CYS A 80 2.97 -3.72 3.00
CA CYS A 80 2.56 -3.59 1.60
C CYS A 80 1.34 -4.45 1.28
N ARG A 81 0.49 -3.97 0.37
CA ARG A 81 -0.71 -4.66 -0.08
C ARG A 81 -0.55 -5.22 -1.49
N VAL A 82 -0.76 -6.53 -1.64
CA VAL A 82 -0.88 -7.20 -2.93
C VAL A 82 -2.37 -7.29 -3.27
N GLU A 83 -2.82 -6.38 -4.13
CA GLU A 83 -4.23 -6.28 -4.53
C GLU A 83 -4.56 -7.23 -5.69
N GLN A 84 -3.56 -7.57 -6.52
CA GLN A 84 -3.70 -8.59 -7.56
C GLN A 84 -2.97 -9.88 -7.15
N LEU A 85 -3.72 -10.94 -6.84
CA LEU A 85 -3.13 -12.24 -6.51
C LEU A 85 -2.85 -13.10 -7.76
N CYS A 86 -3.65 -12.95 -8.81
CA CYS A 86 -3.49 -13.68 -10.06
C CYS A 86 -3.77 -12.78 -11.28
N PRO A 87 -2.85 -12.74 -12.27
CA PRO A 87 -1.49 -13.28 -12.21
C PRO A 87 -0.67 -12.54 -11.14
N PHE A 88 0.17 -13.27 -10.40
CA PHE A 88 0.92 -12.69 -9.28
C PHE A 88 1.95 -11.66 -9.77
N PRO A 89 2.02 -10.46 -9.17
CA PRO A 89 2.85 -9.35 -9.65
C PRO A 89 4.29 -9.47 -9.15
N TYR A 90 5.02 -10.51 -9.57
CA TYR A 90 6.42 -10.75 -9.20
C TYR A 90 7.32 -9.53 -9.48
N ASP A 91 7.07 -8.85 -10.60
CA ASP A 91 7.81 -7.65 -11.03
C ASP A 91 7.71 -6.51 -10.01
N LEU A 92 6.53 -6.30 -9.44
CA LEU A 92 6.30 -5.23 -8.46
C LEU A 92 6.77 -5.64 -7.07
N VAL A 93 6.51 -6.88 -6.65
CA VAL A 93 6.95 -7.39 -5.35
C VAL A 93 8.48 -7.40 -5.25
N GLN A 94 9.17 -7.85 -6.30
CA GLN A 94 10.64 -7.82 -6.33
C GLN A 94 11.19 -6.40 -6.28
N ARG A 95 10.54 -5.45 -6.96
CA ARG A 95 10.93 -4.04 -6.90
C ARG A 95 10.74 -3.46 -5.50
N GLU A 96 9.67 -3.84 -4.82
CA GLU A 96 9.37 -3.39 -3.47
C GLU A 96 10.35 -3.96 -2.45
N LEU A 97 10.67 -5.25 -2.54
CA LEU A 97 11.69 -5.90 -1.69
C LEU A 97 13.05 -5.19 -1.78
N LYS A 98 13.44 -4.70 -2.95
CA LYS A 98 14.71 -3.97 -3.15
C LYS A 98 14.76 -2.59 -2.46
N ARG A 99 13.63 -2.05 -2.00
CA ARG A 99 13.60 -0.75 -1.28
C ARG A 99 14.06 -0.87 0.17
N TYR A 100 14.08 -2.08 0.72
CA TYR A 100 14.36 -2.38 2.12
C TYR A 100 15.64 -3.24 2.18
N PRO A 101 16.83 -2.62 2.32
CA PRO A 101 18.12 -3.33 2.36
C PRO A 101 18.35 -4.13 3.65
#